data_AF-A0A6B3GRE3-F1
#
_entry.id   AF-A0A6B3GRE3-F1
#
_cell.length_a   1.000
_cell.length_b   1.000
_cell.length_c   1.000
_cell.angle_alpha   90.00
_cell.angle_beta   90.00
_cell.angle_gamma   90.00
#
_symmetry.space_group_name_H-M   'P 1'
#
loop_
_entity.id
_entity.type
_entity.pdbx_description
1 polymer ?
#
loop_
_entity_poly.entity_id
_entity_poly.type
_entity_poly.pdbx_seq_one_letter_code
_entity_poly.pdbx_strand_id
1 'polypeptide(L)'
;DEVARFLSPQRKVEIVQPRSTKEFDLSVVVPVEDLGELGGSPATDGDSGQADKPSIWPHVEERIADLVQSHRSTIVFANSRRLAERLCNRLNEIAYERVTGTAFDPDDPAPALPEAHAPAEIMAQSGAGKGAPALLARAHHGSVSKEQRAQVEEDLKAGRLPAVVA
;
A
#
# COMPACT_ATOMS: atom_id res chain seq x y z
N ASP A 1 27.57 21.79 3.81
CA ASP A 1 29.04 21.56 3.75
C ASP A 1 29.44 20.09 3.66
N GLU A 2 28.98 19.21 4.54
CA GLU A 2 29.39 17.79 4.53
C GLU A 2 28.97 17.05 3.25
N VAL A 3 27.73 17.23 2.79
CA VAL A 3 27.24 16.64 1.51
C VAL A 3 28.06 17.14 0.32
N ALA A 4 28.44 18.41 0.30
CA ALA A 4 29.27 18.99 -0.77
C ALA A 4 30.68 18.38 -0.77
N ARG A 5 31.27 18.17 0.43
CA ARG A 5 32.55 17.49 0.60
C ARG A 5 32.48 16.02 0.19
N PHE A 6 31.38 15.33 0.50
CA PHE A 6 31.15 13.96 0.05
C PHE A 6 31.06 13.88 -1.48
N LEU A 7 30.30 14.78 -2.11
CA LEU A 7 30.12 14.84 -3.56
C LEU A 7 31.43 15.11 -4.32
N SER A 8 32.25 16.05 -3.83
CA SER A 8 33.56 16.33 -4.40
C SER A 8 34.60 16.60 -3.30
N PRO A 9 35.28 15.55 -2.83
CA PRO A 9 36.24 15.68 -1.73
C PRO A 9 37.44 16.57 -2.06
N GLN A 10 37.82 16.63 -3.33
CA GLN A 10 39.04 17.28 -3.82
C GLN A 10 38.79 18.48 -4.74
N ARG A 11 37.54 18.75 -5.12
CA ARG A 11 37.18 19.83 -6.03
C ARG A 11 36.28 20.83 -5.33
N LYS A 12 36.38 22.10 -5.72
CA LYS A 12 35.51 23.15 -5.22
C LYS A 12 34.06 22.84 -5.63
N VAL A 13 33.14 22.94 -4.67
CA VAL A 13 31.70 22.85 -4.89
C VAL A 13 31.08 24.18 -4.49
N GLU A 14 30.24 24.72 -5.36
CA GLU A 14 29.38 25.87 -5.04
C GLU A 14 28.01 25.35 -4.57
N ILE A 15 27.61 25.74 -3.36
CA ILE A 15 26.32 25.33 -2.79
C ILE A 15 25.27 26.37 -3.19
N VAL A 16 24.30 25.96 -4.00
CA VAL A 16 23.13 26.78 -4.33
C VAL A 16 21.97 26.35 -3.43
N GLN A 17 21.72 27.12 -2.37
CA GLN A 17 20.66 26.83 -1.38
C GLN A 17 19.73 28.04 -1.23
N PRO A 18 18.86 28.31 -2.23
CA PRO A 18 17.82 29.31 -2.10
C PRO A 18 16.81 28.91 -1.01
N ARG A 19 16.01 29.87 -0.55
CA ARG A 19 14.95 29.61 0.43
C ARG A 19 13.94 28.61 -0.15
N SER A 20 13.69 27.52 0.58
CA SER A 20 12.59 26.61 0.27
C SER A 20 11.26 27.23 0.72
N THR A 21 10.26 27.18 -0.15
CA THR A 21 8.89 27.67 0.11
C THR A 21 7.86 26.54 0.14
N LYS A 22 8.31 25.28 0.20
CA LYS A 22 7.41 24.13 0.21
C LYS A 22 6.66 24.07 1.54
N GLU A 23 5.34 24.17 1.48
CA GLU A 23 4.45 23.89 2.61
C GLU A 23 4.04 22.42 2.58
N PHE A 24 3.97 21.83 3.78
CA PHE A 24 3.52 20.45 3.98
C PHE A 24 2.25 20.48 4.82
N ASP A 25 1.21 19.84 4.30
CA ASP A 25 0.00 19.54 5.06
C ASP A 25 0.18 18.15 5.69
N LEU A 26 0.49 18.12 6.98
CA LEU A 26 0.85 16.90 7.71
C LEU A 26 -0.20 16.60 8.77
N SER A 27 -0.62 15.34 8.80
CA SER A 27 -1.54 14.82 9.81
C SER A 27 -1.05 13.49 10.38
N VAL A 28 -1.21 13.30 11.69
CA VAL A 28 -1.07 11.99 12.34
C VAL A 28 -2.47 11.51 12.68
N VAL A 29 -2.88 10.39 12.08
CA VAL A 29 -4.24 9.85 12.19
C VAL A 29 -4.20 8.50 12.88
N VAL A 30 -4.97 8.36 13.95
CA VAL A 30 -5.21 7.08 14.64
C VAL A 30 -6.67 6.71 14.36
N PRO A 31 -6.95 5.59 13.66
CA PRO A 31 -8.29 5.26 13.19
C PRO A 31 -9.18 4.59 14.25
N VAL A 32 -8.74 4.59 15.51
CA VAL A 32 -9.44 3.99 16.65
C VAL A 32 -9.47 4.97 17.81
N GLU A 33 -10.48 4.84 18.69
CA GLU A 33 -10.66 5.72 19.84
C GLU A 33 -9.62 5.46 20.93
N ASP A 34 -9.31 4.19 21.21
CA ASP A 34 -8.30 3.78 22.19
C ASP A 34 -7.41 2.64 21.66
N LEU A 35 -6.08 2.82 21.78
CA LEU A 35 -5.08 1.80 21.44
C LEU A 35 -4.91 0.75 22.54
N GLY A 36 -5.25 1.08 23.79
CA GLY A 36 -5.15 0.19 24.94
C GLY A 36 -6.13 -0.97 24.88
N GLU A 37 -7.32 -0.76 24.30
CA GLU A 37 -8.33 -1.80 24.11
C GLU A 37 -7.95 -2.83 23.02
N LEU A 38 -7.02 -2.44 22.13
CA LEU A 38 -6.50 -3.34 21.09
C LEU A 38 -5.40 -4.29 21.60
N GLY A 39 -4.83 -4.03 22.79
CA GLY A 39 -3.86 -4.89 23.45
C GLY A 39 -4.51 -5.63 24.60
N GLY A 40 -5.09 -6.81 24.36
CA GLY A 40 -5.79 -7.58 25.38
C GLY A 40 -5.02 -7.74 26.71
N SER A 41 -5.73 -7.52 27.82
CA SER A 41 -5.41 -7.89 29.20
C SER A 41 -4.83 -9.32 29.35
N PRO A 42 -4.10 -9.63 30.44
CA PRO A 42 -3.24 -10.82 30.53
C PRO A 42 -4.03 -12.15 30.51
N ALA A 43 -3.34 -13.17 29.99
CA ALA A 43 -3.82 -14.50 29.61
C ALA A 43 -4.81 -15.19 30.57
N THR A 44 -5.87 -15.76 30.00
CA THR A 44 -6.58 -16.91 30.57
C THR A 44 -6.18 -18.16 29.80
N ASP A 45 -5.50 -19.09 30.48
CA ASP A 45 -5.19 -20.42 29.98
C ASP A 45 -6.49 -21.16 29.63
N GLY A 46 -6.74 -21.31 28.32
CA GLY A 46 -7.90 -22.01 27.77
C GLY A 46 -7.60 -22.51 26.37
N ASP A 47 -7.31 -23.79 26.27
CA ASP A 47 -7.14 -24.55 25.03
C ASP A 47 -8.45 -24.60 24.24
N SER A 48 -8.63 -23.72 23.25
CA SER A 48 -9.50 -23.90 22.07
C SER A 48 -9.51 -22.66 21.16
N GLY A 49 -8.98 -22.82 19.94
CA GLY A 49 -9.20 -21.91 18.81
C GLY A 49 -8.44 -20.58 18.87
N GLN A 50 -7.74 -20.24 17.78
CA GLN A 50 -7.10 -18.94 17.59
C GLN A 50 -8.15 -17.82 17.65
N ALA A 51 -8.40 -17.28 18.83
CA ALA A 51 -9.08 -16.00 18.96
C ALA A 51 -8.14 -14.94 18.37
N ASP A 52 -8.57 -14.30 17.28
CA ASP A 52 -7.85 -13.19 16.66
C ASP A 52 -7.49 -12.17 17.73
N LYS A 53 -6.18 -11.97 17.94
CA LYS A 53 -5.71 -10.91 18.80
C LYS A 53 -6.23 -9.59 18.21
N PRO A 54 -6.82 -8.70 19.02
CA PRO A 54 -7.24 -7.41 18.52
C PRO A 54 -6.04 -6.69 17.89
N SER A 55 -6.25 -6.15 16.69
CA SER A 55 -5.20 -5.52 15.89
C SER A 55 -5.71 -4.21 15.33
N ILE A 56 -4.84 -3.19 15.30
CA ILE A 56 -5.16 -1.90 14.68
C ILE A 56 -5.22 -1.99 13.14
N TRP A 57 -4.63 -3.04 12.55
CA TRP A 57 -4.41 -3.15 11.12
C TRP A 57 -5.70 -3.05 10.28
N PRO A 58 -6.80 -3.75 10.59
CA PRO A 58 -8.04 -3.58 9.83
C PRO A 58 -8.51 -2.12 9.75
N HIS A 59 -8.45 -1.38 10.85
CA HIS A 59 -8.84 0.03 10.88
C HIS A 59 -7.87 0.93 10.09
N VAL A 60 -6.57 0.62 10.13
CA VAL A 60 -5.54 1.33 9.33
C VAL A 60 -5.73 1.06 7.85
N GLU A 61 -5.99 -0.18 7.46
CA GLU A 61 -6.18 -0.61 6.07
C GLU A 61 -7.43 0.04 5.47
N GLU A 62 -8.56 0.03 6.19
CA GLU A 62 -9.79 0.72 5.78
C GLU A 62 -9.56 2.23 5.63
N ARG A 63 -8.88 2.85 6.60
CA ARG A 63 -8.59 4.29 6.54
C ARG A 63 -7.67 4.64 5.37
N ILE A 64 -6.69 3.80 5.07
CA ILE A 64 -5.82 3.98 3.89
C ILE A 64 -6.65 3.83 2.61
N ALA A 65 -7.52 2.82 2.52
CA ALA A 65 -8.39 2.63 1.34
C ALA A 65 -9.27 3.87 1.10
N ASP A 66 -9.86 4.45 2.15
CA ASP A 66 -10.64 5.69 2.07
C ASP A 66 -9.81 6.89 1.59
N LEU A 67 -8.59 7.02 2.10
CA LEU A 67 -7.66 8.07 1.68
C LEU A 67 -7.24 7.89 0.22
N VAL A 68 -7.03 6.66 -0.25
CA VAL A 68 -6.74 6.39 -1.65
C VAL A 68 -7.93 6.80 -2.53
N GLN A 69 -9.15 6.40 -2.17
CA GLN A 69 -10.35 6.67 -2.97
C GLN A 69 -10.75 8.16 -3.00
N SER A 70 -10.38 8.92 -1.97
CA SER A 70 -10.63 10.37 -1.91
C SER A 70 -9.61 11.22 -2.66
N HIS A 71 -8.54 10.62 -3.18
CA HIS A 71 -7.48 11.31 -3.93
C HIS A 71 -7.31 10.69 -5.32
N ARG A 72 -6.70 11.44 -6.24
CA ARG A 72 -6.45 10.94 -7.61
C ARG A 72 -5.38 9.86 -7.64
N SER A 73 -4.30 10.06 -6.89
CA SER A 73 -3.17 9.13 -6.82
C SER A 73 -2.50 9.27 -5.46
N THR A 74 -2.22 8.14 -4.80
CA THR A 74 -1.67 8.09 -3.44
C THR A 74 -0.45 7.17 -3.40
N ILE A 75 0.62 7.61 -2.72
CA ILE A 75 1.81 6.79 -2.46
C ILE A 75 1.78 6.40 -0.99
N VAL A 76 1.69 5.10 -0.71
CA VAL A 76 1.71 4.54 0.64
C VAL A 76 3.10 3.98 0.91
N PHE A 77 3.85 4.61 1.81
CA PHE A 77 5.18 4.12 2.18
C PHE A 77 5.10 3.05 3.27
N ALA A 78 5.80 1.93 3.07
CA ALA A 78 5.90 0.82 4.00
C ALA A 78 7.37 0.56 4.38
N ASN A 79 7.62 0.23 5.65
CA ASN A 79 8.98 0.02 6.15
C ASN A 79 9.64 -1.29 5.68
N SER A 80 8.91 -2.16 4.97
CA SER A 80 9.47 -3.40 4.45
C SER A 80 8.72 -3.90 3.21
N ARG A 81 9.44 -4.64 2.36
CA ARG A 81 8.87 -5.31 1.18
C ARG A 81 7.66 -6.18 1.53
N ARG A 82 7.76 -6.97 2.61
CA ARG A 82 6.68 -7.86 3.07
C ARG A 82 5.45 -7.08 3.53
N LEU A 83 5.63 -5.92 4.17
CA LEU A 83 4.52 -5.05 4.56
C LEU A 83 3.88 -4.42 3.34
N ALA A 84 4.66 -3.97 2.36
CA ALA A 84 4.15 -3.40 1.12
C ALA A 84 3.26 -4.40 0.37
N GLU A 85 3.72 -5.63 0.17
CA GLU A 85 2.95 -6.70 -0.47
C GLU A 85 1.65 -7.02 0.29
N ARG A 86 1.75 -7.22 1.61
CA ARG A 86 0.58 -7.53 2.45
C ARG A 86 -0.46 -6.42 2.43
N LEU A 87 -0.03 -5.17 2.59
CA LEU A 87 -0.92 -4.02 2.57
C LEU A 87 -1.52 -3.83 1.18
N CYS A 88 -0.74 -3.98 0.11
CA CYS A 88 -1.23 -3.93 -1.26
C CYS A 88 -2.35 -4.95 -1.51
N ASN A 89 -2.14 -6.22 -1.13
CA ASN A 89 -3.15 -7.26 -1.27
C ASN A 89 -4.41 -6.91 -0.48
N ARG A 90 -4.25 -6.47 0.77
CA ARG A 90 -5.38 -6.15 1.63
C ARG A 90 -6.20 -4.96 1.14
N LEU A 91 -5.55 -3.92 0.61
CA LEU A 91 -6.23 -2.78 -0.03
C LEU A 91 -7.04 -3.23 -1.25
N ASN A 92 -6.54 -4.19 -2.03
CA ASN A 92 -7.25 -4.74 -3.18
C ASN A 92 -8.42 -5.65 -2.76
N GLU A 93 -8.30 -6.41 -1.66
CA GLU A 93 -9.41 -7.17 -1.08
C GLU A 93 -10.53 -6.26 -0.59
N ILE A 94 -10.19 -5.19 0.15
CA ILE A 94 -11.17 -4.18 0.60
C ILE A 94 -11.87 -3.54 -0.60
N ALA A 95 -11.10 -3.18 -1.64
CA ALA A 95 -11.66 -2.61 -2.86
C ALA A 95 -12.59 -3.60 -3.59
N TYR A 96 -12.21 -4.87 -3.65
CA TYR A 96 -13.02 -5.93 -4.23
C TYR A 96 -14.35 -6.05 -3.48
N GLU A 97 -14.30 -6.20 -2.16
CA GLU A 97 -15.49 -6.33 -1.30
C GLU A 97 -16.42 -5.13 -1.42
N ARG A 98 -15.87 -3.91 -1.49
CA ARG A 98 -16.67 -2.68 -1.71
C ARG A 98 -17.39 -2.66 -3.07
N VAL A 99 -16.79 -3.26 -4.10
CA VAL A 99 -17.36 -3.29 -5.47
C VAL A 99 -18.37 -4.43 -5.64
N THR A 100 -18.09 -5.62 -5.09
CA THR A 100 -18.92 -6.82 -5.26
C THR A 100 -19.97 -6.99 -4.17
N GLY A 101 -19.77 -6.39 -3.01
CA GLY A 101 -20.54 -6.68 -1.80
C GLY A 101 -20.21 -8.03 -1.17
N THR A 102 -19.16 -8.71 -1.63
CA THR A 102 -18.74 -10.03 -1.13
C THR A 102 -17.25 -10.05 -0.84
N ALA A 103 -16.87 -10.63 0.30
CA ALA A 103 -15.46 -10.86 0.61
C ALA A 103 -14.77 -11.65 -0.50
N PHE A 104 -13.50 -11.35 -0.77
CA PHE A 104 -12.70 -12.07 -1.75
C PHE A 104 -12.35 -13.47 -1.22
N ASP A 105 -12.75 -14.51 -1.95
CA ASP A 105 -12.35 -15.89 -1.69
C ASP A 105 -11.26 -16.30 -2.71
N PRO A 106 -10.02 -16.61 -2.26
CA PRO A 106 -8.96 -17.06 -3.16
C PRO A 106 -9.22 -18.44 -3.78
N ASP A 107 -10.01 -19.30 -3.13
CA ASP A 107 -10.35 -20.64 -3.60
C ASP A 107 -11.57 -20.64 -4.54
N ASP A 108 -12.48 -19.67 -4.38
CA ASP A 108 -13.63 -19.42 -5.25
C ASP A 108 -13.67 -17.95 -5.75
N PRO A 109 -12.77 -17.55 -6.68
CA PRO A 109 -12.76 -16.20 -7.20
C PRO A 109 -14.05 -15.95 -8.00
N ALA A 110 -14.93 -15.10 -7.45
CA ALA A 110 -16.19 -14.73 -8.11
C ALA A 110 -15.94 -14.16 -9.53
N PRO A 111 -16.97 -14.13 -10.40
CA PRO A 111 -16.79 -13.84 -11.82
C PRO A 111 -16.11 -12.49 -12.06
N ALA A 112 -15.34 -12.42 -13.16
CA ALA A 112 -14.60 -11.23 -13.55
C ALA A 112 -15.47 -9.98 -13.41
N LEU A 113 -14.97 -9.00 -12.65
CA LEU A 113 -15.60 -7.71 -12.47
C LEU A 113 -15.88 -7.07 -13.84
N PRO A 114 -17.00 -6.31 -13.99
CA PRO A 114 -17.26 -5.57 -15.22
C PRO A 114 -16.04 -4.72 -15.59
N GLU A 115 -15.67 -4.68 -16.87
CA GLU A 115 -14.41 -4.19 -17.48
C GLU A 115 -14.02 -2.73 -17.18
N ALA A 116 -14.63 -2.06 -16.20
CA ALA A 116 -14.13 -0.81 -15.68
C ALA A 116 -12.88 -1.10 -14.83
N HIS A 117 -11.71 -0.90 -15.44
CA HIS A 117 -10.39 -0.66 -14.79
C HIS A 117 -9.38 -1.81 -14.65
N ALA A 118 -9.59 -2.99 -15.23
CA ALA A 118 -8.50 -3.97 -15.37
C ALA A 118 -7.84 -3.84 -16.75
N PRO A 119 -6.56 -3.39 -16.86
CA PRO A 119 -5.83 -3.49 -18.12
C PRO A 119 -5.78 -4.95 -18.56
N ALA A 120 -6.18 -5.22 -19.80
CA ALA A 120 -6.34 -6.56 -20.37
C ALA A 120 -5.06 -7.44 -20.36
N GLU A 121 -3.91 -6.89 -19.95
CA GLU A 121 -2.61 -7.58 -19.94
C GLU A 121 -2.27 -8.33 -18.65
N ILE A 122 -3.05 -8.22 -17.56
CA ILE A 122 -2.64 -8.75 -16.24
C ILE A 122 -3.07 -10.21 -16.00
N MET A 123 -4.03 -10.76 -16.77
CA MET A 123 -4.54 -12.11 -16.52
C MET A 123 -3.55 -13.25 -16.86
N ALA A 124 -2.36 -12.96 -17.38
CA ALA A 124 -1.50 -13.97 -18.02
C ALA A 124 -0.18 -14.32 -17.31
N GLN A 125 0.18 -13.76 -16.14
CA GLN A 125 1.49 -14.06 -15.53
C GLN A 125 1.45 -14.50 -14.05
N SER A 126 1.54 -15.83 -13.90
CA SER A 126 2.37 -16.57 -12.93
C SER A 126 2.17 -16.36 -11.41
N GLY A 127 1.58 -17.37 -10.77
CA GLY A 127 2.26 -18.21 -9.77
C GLY A 127 2.58 -17.65 -8.38
N ALA A 128 2.24 -16.41 -8.04
CA ALA A 128 2.13 -15.94 -6.67
C ALA A 128 0.67 -16.09 -6.20
N GLY A 129 0.44 -16.36 -4.91
CA GLY A 129 -0.88 -16.70 -4.36
C GLY A 129 -2.01 -15.82 -4.90
N LYS A 130 -3.17 -16.41 -5.18
CA LYS A 130 -4.35 -15.74 -5.75
C LYS A 130 -4.82 -14.63 -4.80
N GLY A 131 -4.25 -13.44 -4.93
CA GLY A 131 -4.75 -12.23 -4.27
C GLY A 131 -5.92 -11.64 -5.06
N ALA A 132 -6.67 -10.74 -4.42
CA ALA A 132 -7.71 -9.98 -5.10
C ALA A 132 -7.13 -9.24 -6.33
N PRO A 133 -7.93 -9.02 -7.40
CA PRO A 133 -7.50 -8.23 -8.54
C PRO A 133 -6.95 -6.87 -8.10
N ALA A 134 -5.92 -6.37 -8.79
CA ALA A 134 -5.26 -5.09 -8.47
C ALA A 134 -6.11 -3.87 -8.86
N LEU A 135 -7.25 -3.69 -8.19
CA LEU A 135 -8.24 -2.65 -8.44
C LEU A 135 -7.82 -1.29 -7.89
N LEU A 136 -7.16 -1.28 -6.73
CA LEU A 136 -6.88 -0.06 -5.98
C LEU A 136 -5.38 0.23 -5.90
N ALA A 137 -4.55 -0.79 -5.70
CA ALA A 137 -3.13 -0.62 -5.42
C ALA A 137 -2.24 -1.64 -6.14
N ARG A 138 -0.99 -1.24 -6.40
CA ARG A 138 0.10 -2.14 -6.79
C ARG A 138 1.33 -1.94 -5.89
N ALA A 139 2.06 -3.01 -5.61
CA ALA A 139 3.31 -2.95 -4.86
C ALA A 139 4.47 -2.44 -5.75
N HIS A 140 5.41 -1.69 -5.15
CA HIS A 140 6.63 -1.22 -5.81
C HIS A 140 7.82 -1.35 -4.87
N HIS A 141 8.71 -2.30 -5.13
CA HIS A 141 9.96 -2.44 -4.37
C HIS A 141 10.99 -3.26 -5.12
N GLY A 142 12.21 -3.35 -4.58
CA GLY A 142 13.34 -4.02 -5.24
C GLY A 142 13.15 -5.51 -5.60
N SER A 143 12.19 -6.23 -5.00
CA SER A 143 11.86 -7.61 -5.43
C SER A 143 10.86 -7.70 -6.59
N VAL A 144 10.18 -6.60 -6.96
CA VAL A 144 9.28 -6.56 -8.11
C VAL A 144 10.13 -6.52 -9.39
N SER A 145 9.70 -7.23 -10.43
CA SER A 145 10.45 -7.26 -11.69
C SER A 145 10.61 -5.84 -12.26
N LYS A 146 11.66 -5.64 -13.07
CA LYS A 146 11.92 -4.33 -13.65
C LYS A 146 10.75 -3.88 -14.53
N GLU A 147 10.20 -4.81 -15.30
CA GLU A 147 9.10 -4.62 -16.22
C GLU A 147 7.83 -4.22 -15.46
N GLN A 148 7.52 -4.93 -14.36
CA GLN A 148 6.38 -4.60 -13.50
C GLN A 148 6.54 -3.22 -12.83
N ARG A 149 7.74 -2.89 -12.33
CA ARG A 149 8.00 -1.57 -11.75
C ARG A 149 7.84 -0.44 -12.78
N ALA A 150 8.34 -0.64 -13.99
CA ALA A 150 8.17 0.34 -15.07
C ALA A 150 6.69 0.58 -15.39
N GLN A 151 5.88 -0.48 -15.45
CA GLN A 151 4.44 -0.36 -15.68
C GLN A 151 3.73 0.38 -14.54
N VAL A 152 4.07 0.07 -13.28
CA VAL A 152 3.54 0.77 -12.11
C VAL A 152 3.88 2.26 -12.14
N GLU A 153 5.14 2.60 -12.46
CA GLU A 153 5.60 3.98 -12.57
C GLU A 153 4.88 4.74 -13.69
N GLU A 154 4.66 4.10 -14.85
CA GLU A 154 3.94 4.69 -15.97
C GLU A 154 2.46 4.91 -15.63
N ASP A 155 1.79 3.90 -15.07
CA ASP A 155 0.37 3.98 -14.69
C ASP A 155 0.13 5.03 -13.60
N LEU A 156 1.05 5.16 -12.63
CA LEU A 156 1.00 6.21 -11.62
C LEU A 156 1.21 7.59 -12.26
N LYS A 157 2.19 7.74 -13.14
CA LYS A 157 2.47 9.00 -13.86
C LYS A 157 1.31 9.44 -14.75
N ALA A 158 0.60 8.48 -15.34
CA ALA A 158 -0.61 8.72 -16.13
C ALA A 158 -1.85 8.98 -15.25
N GLY A 159 -1.79 8.71 -13.95
CA GLY A 159 -2.94 8.77 -13.04
C GLY A 159 -3.99 7.68 -13.30
N ARG A 160 -3.59 6.55 -13.89
CA ARG A 160 -4.43 5.36 -14.08
C ARG A 160 -4.41 4.44 -12.87
N LEU A 161 -3.34 4.45 -12.09
CA LEU A 161 -3.19 3.69 -10.86
C LEU A 161 -3.59 4.57 -9.65
N PRO A 162 -4.63 4.19 -8.88
CA PRO A 162 -5.05 4.98 -7.71
C PRO A 162 -4.02 5.00 -6.60
N ALA A 163 -3.33 3.88 -6.34
CA ALA A 163 -2.27 3.83 -5.35
C ALA A 163 -1.08 2.94 -5.70
N VAL A 164 0.09 3.34 -5.20
CA VAL A 164 1.28 2.49 -5.11
C VAL A 164 1.65 2.29 -3.66
N VAL A 165 2.01 1.06 -3.28
CA VAL A 165 2.56 0.74 -1.96
C VAL A 165 4.06 0.46 -2.11
N ALA A 166 4.90 1.32 -1.55
CA ALA A 166 6.35 1.37 -1.77
C ALA A 166 7.18 1.17 -0.50
#